data_AF-A0AAQ3SD95-F1
#
_entry.id   AF-A0AAQ3SD95-F1
#
_cell.length_a   1.000
_cell.length_b   1.000
_cell.length_c   1.000
_cell.angle_alpha   90.00
_cell.angle_beta   90.00
_cell.angle_gamma   90.00
#
_symmetry.space_group_name_H-M   'P 1'
#
loop_
_entity.id
_entity.type
_entity.pdbx_description
1 polymer ?
#
loop_
_entity_poly.entity_id
_entity_poly.type
_entity_poly.pdbx_seq_one_letter_code
_entity_poly.pdbx_strand_id
1 'polypeptide(L)'
;MLEGRREAMIKVKSIKFREGTMPKLERLLITARRVNNEFGLSGLQFLPSINQVQLRVSFSWTFDQNIQEAATRKRGELKKEIQEQLAQNMNEPIVTVQYG
;
A
#
# COMPACT_ATOMS: atom_id res chain seq x y z
N MET A 1 4.79 -36.79 21.04
CA MET A 1 3.76 -35.91 20.45
C MET A 1 4.12 -34.47 20.76
N LEU A 2 4.48 -33.69 19.75
CA LEU A 2 4.48 -32.23 19.81
C LEU A 2 3.84 -31.80 18.48
N GLU A 3 2.53 -31.54 18.49
CA GLU A 3 1.88 -30.87 17.37
C GLU A 3 2.48 -29.47 17.29
N GLY A 4 3.47 -29.30 16.41
CA GLY A 4 4.01 -28.00 16.07
C GLY A 4 2.88 -27.14 15.53
N ARG A 5 2.57 -26.03 16.22
CA ARG A 5 1.67 -25.00 15.70
C ARG A 5 2.19 -24.56 14.33
N ARG A 6 1.47 -24.94 13.27
CA ARG A 6 1.72 -24.45 11.92
C ARG A 6 1.02 -23.10 11.78
N GLU A 7 1.72 -22.04 12.13
CA GLU A 7 1.27 -20.68 11.84
C GLU A 7 1.52 -20.39 10.36
N ALA A 8 0.47 -20.37 9.54
CA ALA A 8 0.56 -19.88 8.19
C ALA A 8 0.57 -18.34 8.22
N MET A 9 1.75 -17.72 8.13
CA MET A 9 1.85 -16.28 7.91
C MET A 9 1.45 -15.96 6.47
N ILE A 10 0.21 -15.51 6.27
CA ILE A 10 -0.24 -14.97 4.98
C ILE A 10 0.44 -13.62 4.78
N LYS A 11 1.41 -13.57 3.87
CA LYS A 11 2.03 -12.31 3.41
C LYS A 11 1.16 -11.72 2.32
N VAL A 12 0.50 -10.61 2.60
CA VAL A 12 -0.24 -9.85 1.58
C VAL A 12 0.76 -9.23 0.62
N LYS A 13 0.74 -9.70 -0.64
CA LYS A 13 1.59 -9.17 -1.71
C LYS A 13 0.99 -7.97 -2.41
N SER A 14 -0.32 -7.91 -2.58
CA SER A 14 -0.93 -6.77 -3.25
C SER A 14 -2.38 -6.57 -2.86
N ILE A 15 -2.85 -5.35 -3.06
CA ILE A 15 -4.25 -4.95 -2.96
C ILE A 15 -4.68 -4.41 -4.32
N LYS A 16 -5.81 -4.92 -4.82
CA LYS A 16 -6.36 -4.51 -6.12
C LYS A 16 -7.83 -4.15 -5.98
N PHE A 17 -8.16 -2.92 -6.34
CA PHE A 17 -9.54 -2.48 -6.52
C PHE A 17 -10.01 -2.83 -7.94
N ARG A 18 -11.27 -3.25 -8.06
CA ARG A 18 -11.90 -3.53 -9.35
C ARG A 18 -12.90 -2.45 -9.69
N GLU A 19 -13.22 -2.32 -10.97
CA GLU A 19 -14.29 -1.44 -11.42
C GLU A 19 -15.61 -1.69 -10.65
N GLY A 20 -16.31 -0.62 -10.31
CA GLY A 20 -17.53 -0.66 -9.49
C GLY A 20 -17.31 -0.93 -7.99
N THR A 21 -16.07 -1.12 -7.54
CA THR A 21 -15.77 -1.32 -6.10
C THR A 21 -15.88 0.00 -5.35
N MET A 22 -16.66 0.03 -4.27
CA MET A 22 -16.75 1.16 -3.32
C MET A 22 -16.85 2.54 -4.01
N PRO A 23 -17.87 2.78 -4.87
CA PRO A 23 -17.94 3.97 -5.72
C PRO A 23 -18.04 5.29 -4.96
N LYS A 24 -18.39 5.27 -3.67
CA LYS A 24 -18.51 6.45 -2.80
C LYS A 24 -17.35 6.61 -1.81
N LEU A 25 -16.27 5.85 -1.97
CA LEU A 25 -15.14 5.91 -1.03
C LEU A 25 -14.35 7.20 -1.22
N GLU A 26 -14.36 8.07 -0.20
CA GLU A 26 -13.64 9.34 -0.24
C GLU A 26 -12.26 9.29 0.42
N ARG A 27 -12.05 8.37 1.36
CA ARG A 27 -10.79 8.25 2.11
C ARG A 27 -10.37 6.81 2.23
N LEU A 28 -9.12 6.53 1.86
CA LEU A 28 -8.52 5.21 1.96
C LEU A 28 -7.29 5.28 2.86
N LEU A 29 -7.31 4.52 3.96
CA LEU A 29 -6.14 4.27 4.81
C LEU A 29 -5.76 2.80 4.72
N ILE A 30 -4.53 2.53 4.31
CA ILE A 30 -3.96 1.18 4.29
C ILE A 30 -2.76 1.16 5.24
N THR A 31 -2.77 0.23 6.19
CA THR A 31 -1.61 -0.06 7.05
C THR A 31 -1.08 -1.45 6.74
N ALA A 32 0.12 -1.52 6.21
CA ALA A 32 0.76 -2.75 5.74
C ALA A 32 2.10 -2.94 6.48
N ARG A 33 2.16 -3.96 7.34
CA ARG A 33 3.33 -4.23 8.18
C ARG A 33 4.07 -5.48 7.74
N ARG A 34 5.40 -5.46 7.84
CA ARG A 34 6.30 -6.58 7.48
C ARG A 34 6.08 -7.06 6.04
N VAL A 35 5.83 -6.14 5.11
CA VAL A 35 5.63 -6.48 3.69
C VAL A 35 6.95 -6.68 2.95
N ASN A 36 6.90 -7.44 1.86
CA ASN A 36 8.05 -7.65 0.97
C ASN A 36 8.12 -6.58 -0.13
N ASN A 37 9.14 -6.68 -1.01
CA ASN A 37 9.47 -5.62 -1.97
C ASN A 37 8.45 -5.55 -3.10
N GLU A 38 7.66 -6.62 -3.21
CA GLU A 38 6.62 -6.84 -4.19
C GLU A 38 5.27 -6.25 -3.76
N PHE A 39 5.21 -5.56 -2.60
CA PHE A 39 3.96 -4.96 -2.16
C PHE A 39 3.42 -4.00 -3.21
N GLY A 40 2.25 -4.30 -3.77
CA GLY A 40 1.61 -3.49 -4.81
C GLY A 40 0.23 -2.99 -4.40
N LEU A 41 -0.11 -1.78 -4.82
CA LEU A 41 -1.45 -1.20 -4.71
C LEU A 41 -1.93 -0.82 -6.10
N SER A 42 -3.06 -1.39 -6.54
CA SER A 42 -3.54 -1.22 -7.91
C SER A 42 -5.06 -1.01 -7.99
N GLY A 43 -5.52 -0.45 -9.11
CA GLY A 43 -6.95 -0.27 -9.38
C GLY A 43 -7.54 1.00 -8.76
N LEU A 44 -6.71 1.91 -8.24
CA LEU A 44 -7.18 3.14 -7.62
C LEU A 44 -7.89 4.07 -8.62
N GLN A 45 -7.61 3.94 -9.91
CA GLN A 45 -8.32 4.66 -10.98
C GLN A 45 -9.83 4.35 -11.00
N PHE A 46 -10.26 3.23 -10.41
CA PHE A 46 -11.66 2.82 -10.35
C PHE A 46 -12.41 3.40 -9.15
N LEU A 47 -11.78 4.26 -8.34
CA LEU A 47 -12.38 4.90 -7.17
C LEU A 47 -12.76 6.35 -7.51
N PRO A 48 -13.94 6.60 -8.09
CA PRO A 48 -14.27 7.90 -8.68
C PRO A 48 -14.37 9.03 -7.65
N SER A 49 -14.79 8.73 -6.40
CA SER A 49 -15.00 9.75 -5.36
C SER A 49 -13.82 9.93 -4.40
N ILE A 50 -12.67 9.32 -4.67
CA ILE A 50 -11.54 9.35 -3.72
C ILE A 50 -10.95 10.76 -3.62
N ASN A 51 -10.81 11.26 -2.39
CA ASN A 51 -10.23 12.56 -2.06
C ASN A 51 -8.88 12.41 -1.33
N GLN A 52 -8.66 11.27 -0.66
CA GLN A 52 -7.44 11.05 0.11
C GLN A 52 -7.03 9.58 0.14
N VAL A 53 -5.74 9.34 -0.11
CA VAL A 53 -5.10 8.03 0.02
C VAL A 53 -3.91 8.14 0.97
N GLN A 54 -3.95 7.36 2.05
CA GLN A 54 -2.87 7.25 3.02
C GLN A 54 -2.36 5.80 3.05
N LEU A 55 -1.09 5.61 2.72
CA LEU A 55 -0.41 4.33 2.86
C LEU A 55 0.63 4.41 3.97
N ARG A 56 0.46 3.57 5.00
CA ARG A 56 1.43 3.37 6.08
C ARG A 56 2.08 2.01 5.88
N VAL A 57 3.35 1.99 5.52
CA VAL A 57 4.05 0.75 5.13
C VAL A 57 5.37 0.57 5.87
N SER A 58 5.57 -0.62 6.44
CA SER A 58 6.85 -1.09 6.97
C SER A 58 7.27 -2.39 6.29
N PHE A 59 8.50 -2.43 5.79
CA PHE A 59 9.01 -3.57 5.03
C PHE A 59 9.77 -4.54 5.93
N SER A 60 9.82 -5.82 5.56
CA SER A 60 10.39 -6.87 6.42
C SER A 60 11.90 -6.78 6.64
N TRP A 61 12.66 -6.13 5.76
CA TRP A 61 14.13 -5.95 5.90
C TRP A 61 14.51 -4.60 6.50
N THR A 62 13.56 -3.72 6.86
CA THR A 62 13.91 -2.44 7.52
C THR A 62 14.32 -2.61 8.98
N PHE A 63 14.33 -3.84 9.49
CA PHE A 63 14.89 -4.16 10.80
C PHE A 63 16.43 -4.26 10.78
N ASP A 64 17.03 -4.36 9.59
CA ASP A 64 18.47 -4.14 9.42
C ASP A 64 18.75 -2.63 9.33
N GLN A 65 19.50 -2.11 10.30
CA GLN A 65 19.72 -0.67 10.55
C GLN A 65 20.31 0.11 9.35
N ASN A 66 20.83 -0.57 8.33
CA ASN A 66 21.48 0.04 7.17
C ASN A 66 20.58 0.19 5.93
N ILE A 67 19.26 -0.03 6.02
CA ILE A 67 18.37 -0.06 4.83
C ILE A 67 17.28 1.05 4.88
N GLN A 68 17.50 2.09 5.68
CA GLN A 68 16.58 3.23 5.80
C GLN A 68 16.40 3.98 4.47
N GLU A 69 17.48 4.18 3.71
CA GLU A 69 17.45 4.85 2.40
C GLU A 69 16.66 4.04 1.36
N ALA A 70 16.88 2.74 1.30
CA ALA A 70 16.13 1.85 0.41
C ALA A 70 14.64 1.81 0.78
N ALA A 71 14.29 1.84 2.07
CA ALA A 71 12.90 1.96 2.50
C ALA A 71 12.26 3.28 2.06
N THR A 72 12.99 4.39 2.17
CA THR A 72 12.54 5.71 1.73
C THR A 72 12.37 5.77 0.22
N ARG A 73 13.34 5.24 -0.54
CA ARG A 73 13.23 5.08 -1.99
C ARG A 73 12.00 4.27 -2.36
N LYS A 74 11.78 3.12 -1.70
CA LYS A 74 10.65 2.25 -2.01
C LYS A 74 9.30 2.89 -1.70
N ARG A 75 9.19 3.66 -0.61
CA ARG A 75 8.01 4.49 -0.32
C ARG A 75 7.79 5.55 -1.40
N GLY A 76 8.86 6.16 -1.92
CA GLY A 76 8.81 7.10 -3.03
C GLY A 76 8.28 6.47 -4.31
N GLU A 77 8.76 5.27 -4.66
CA GLU A 77 8.26 4.49 -5.80
C GLU A 77 6.75 4.21 -5.67
N LEU A 78 6.31 3.70 -4.50
CA LEU A 78 4.89 3.45 -4.23
C LEU A 78 4.04 4.72 -4.32
N LYS A 79 4.56 5.85 -3.81
CA LYS A 79 3.86 7.14 -3.89
C LYS A 79 3.65 7.53 -5.36
N LYS A 80 4.68 7.40 -6.19
CA LYS A 80 4.60 7.71 -7.62
C LYS A 80 3.59 6.81 -8.33
N GLU A 81 3.63 5.50 -8.09
CA GLU A 81 2.67 4.54 -8.67
C GLU A 81 1.21 4.85 -8.29
N ILE A 82 0.97 5.27 -7.04
CA ILE A 82 -0.37 5.68 -6.58
C ILE A 82 -0.80 6.98 -7.28
N GLN A 83 0.09 7.95 -7.40
CA GLN A 83 -0.19 9.21 -8.08
C GLN A 83 -0.47 9.00 -9.57
N GLU A 84 0.29 8.13 -10.25
CA GLU A 84 0.07 7.79 -11.65
C GLU A 84 -1.31 7.17 -11.89
N GLN A 85 -1.75 6.26 -11.02
CA GLN A 85 -3.10 5.69 -11.10
C GLN A 85 -4.21 6.73 -10.88
N LEU A 86 -3.95 7.75 -10.07
CA LEU A 86 -4.92 8.78 -9.71
C LEU A 86 -4.80 10.05 -10.56
N ALA A 87 -3.89 10.10 -11.53
CA ALA A 87 -3.59 11.30 -12.31
C ALA A 87 -4.78 11.83 -13.12
N GLN A 88 -5.75 10.96 -13.43
CA GLN A 88 -6.97 11.31 -14.16
C GLN A 88 -8.20 11.43 -13.24
N ASN A 89 -8.01 11.38 -11.92
CA ASN A 89 -9.11 11.52 -10.97
C ASN A 89 -9.47 13.01 -10.81
N MET A 90 -10.73 13.35 -11.09
CA MET A 90 -11.24 14.73 -11.05
C MET A 90 -11.14 15.41 -9.68
N ASN A 91 -11.07 14.64 -8.60
CA ASN A 91 -10.99 15.18 -7.23
C ASN A 91 -9.56 15.50 -6.80
N GLU A 92 -8.56 15.25 -7.64
CA GLU A 92 -7.14 15.50 -7.35
C GLU A 92 -6.72 15.00 -5.95
N PRO A 93 -6.84 13.69 -5.68
CA PRO A 93 -6.72 13.14 -4.34
C PRO A 93 -5.35 13.38 -3.71
N ILE A 94 -5.36 13.69 -2.41
CA ILE A 94 -4.13 13.86 -1.62
C ILE A 94 -3.53 12.49 -1.33
N VAL A 95 -2.27 12.28 -1.75
CA VAL A 95 -1.54 11.02 -1.56
C VAL A 95 -0.41 11.17 -0.55
N THR A 96 -0.46 10.37 0.52
CA THR A 96 0.64 10.26 1.49
C THR A 96 1.12 8.82 1.64
N VAL A 97 2.44 8.64 1.67
CA VAL A 97 3.10 7.35 1.93
C VAL A 97 4.13 7.55 3.03
N GLN A 98 3.98 6.83 4.14
CA GLN A 98 4.82 6.97 5.33
C GLN A 98 5.12 5.63 6.00
N TYR A 99 6.02 5.64 6.98
CA TYR A 99 6.31 4.48 7.81
C TYR A 99 5.09 4.12 8.70
N GLY A 100 4.85 2.82 8.96
CA GLY A 100 3.64 2.31 9.62
C GLY A 100 3.84 1.15 10.58
#